data_AF-L9WWP0-F1
#
_entry.id   AF-L9WWP0-F1
#
_cell.length_a   1.000
_cell.length_b   1.000
_cell.length_c   1.000
_cell.angle_alpha   90.00
_cell.angle_beta   90.00
_cell.angle_gamma   90.00
#
_symmetry.space_group_name_H-M   'P 1'
#
loop_
_entity.id
_entity.type
_entity.pdbx_description
1 polymer ?
#
loop_
_entity_poly.entity_id
_entity_poly.type
_entity_poly.pdbx_seq_one_letter_code
_entity_poly.pdbx_strand_id
1 'polypeptide(L)'
;MTVAFVAFLLFALREAMAMVVTAWLGGYAFPIHRVHHVMIGGTLAVFVATVAVQLYRPSKRVGALQAALAFAVAAFVLTVIASGLMAAGEILVFLVPVVLIALLHPARGELLPRLEGADRRVLAVAGVGAIGFAALAVTEFVNHTTLADEHVTMGHYEFMLFGLVSIGLFGLLGALKPTGWRIPLYAAGALALLFAASSLAFPGGEQGSSLGTVGALAVLLWAIALLGVSEYVERGDSSEPPADNAASA
;
A
#
# COMPACT_ATOMS: atom_id res chain seq x y z
N MET A 1 13.48 -0.50 23.44
CA MET A 1 12.38 -0.47 22.45
C MET A 1 12.72 -1.24 21.15
N THR A 2 13.99 -1.52 20.83
CA THR A 2 14.40 -2.10 19.54
C THR A 2 14.18 -3.61 19.39
N VAL A 3 14.50 -4.45 20.39
CA VAL A 3 14.39 -5.92 20.24
C VAL A 3 12.94 -6.40 20.20
N ALA A 4 12.08 -5.88 21.08
CA ALA A 4 10.66 -6.27 21.13
C ALA A 4 9.90 -5.88 19.85
N PHE A 5 10.16 -4.69 19.31
CA PHE A 5 9.53 -4.25 18.05
C PHE A 5 9.99 -5.10 16.87
N VAL A 6 11.30 -5.41 16.77
CA VAL A 6 11.82 -6.28 15.71
C VAL A 6 11.26 -7.69 15.83
N ALA A 7 11.19 -8.25 17.04
CA ALA A 7 10.58 -9.55 17.29
C ALA A 7 9.09 -9.57 16.88
N PHE A 8 8.35 -8.51 17.22
CA PHE A 8 6.96 -8.33 16.80
C PHE A 8 6.84 -8.26 15.27
N LEU A 9 7.68 -7.48 14.58
CA LEU A 9 7.64 -7.38 13.11
C LEU A 9 7.96 -8.72 12.44
N LEU A 10 8.93 -9.48 12.96
CA LEU A 10 9.26 -10.81 12.43
C LEU A 10 8.12 -11.81 12.65
N PHE A 11 7.49 -11.77 13.82
CA PHE A 11 6.32 -12.58 14.11
C PHE A 11 5.14 -12.20 13.19
N ALA A 12 4.80 -10.92 13.11
CA ALA A 12 3.73 -10.42 12.25
C ALA A 12 3.98 -10.75 10.77
N LEU A 13 5.22 -10.61 10.29
CA LEU A 13 5.60 -10.99 8.93
C LEU A 13 5.45 -12.49 8.68
N ARG A 14 5.86 -13.33 9.64
CA ARG A 14 5.70 -14.79 9.53
C ARG A 14 4.23 -15.17 9.39
N GLU A 15 3.37 -14.66 10.27
CA GLU A 15 1.93 -14.95 10.23
C GLU A 15 1.30 -14.39 8.95
N ALA A 16 1.64 -13.17 8.56
CA ALA A 16 1.23 -12.55 7.31
C ALA A 16 1.57 -13.41 6.09
N MET A 17 2.82 -13.89 6.00
CA MET A 17 3.27 -14.72 4.88
C MET A 17 2.66 -16.12 4.90
N ALA A 18 2.43 -16.70 6.08
CA ALA A 18 1.69 -17.95 6.18
C ALA A 18 0.28 -17.80 5.62
N MET A 19 -0.43 -16.71 5.94
CA MET A 19 -1.76 -16.41 5.38
C MET A 19 -1.71 -16.24 3.87
N VAL A 20 -0.81 -15.40 3.33
CA VAL A 20 -0.70 -15.19 1.88
C VAL A 20 -0.45 -16.50 1.14
N VAL A 21 0.43 -17.37 1.65
CA VAL A 21 0.79 -18.62 0.94
C VAL A 21 -0.32 -19.66 1.06
N THR A 22 -0.86 -19.87 2.27
CA THR A 22 -1.80 -20.95 2.52
C THR A 22 -3.21 -20.67 1.99
N ALA A 23 -3.57 -19.39 1.82
CA ALA A 23 -4.84 -18.97 1.23
C ALA A 23 -5.04 -19.41 -0.23
N TRP A 24 -4.01 -19.93 -0.91
CA TRP A 24 -4.14 -20.50 -2.27
C TRP A 24 -4.37 -22.00 -2.29
N LEU A 25 -4.26 -22.67 -1.13
CA LEU A 25 -4.29 -24.12 -1.04
C LEU A 25 -5.71 -24.64 -0.77
N GLY A 26 -6.05 -25.81 -1.31
CA GLY A 26 -7.39 -26.40 -1.17
C GLY A 26 -7.83 -26.65 0.27
N GLY A 27 -6.89 -26.95 1.18
CA GLY A 27 -7.15 -27.21 2.60
C GLY A 27 -7.09 -25.98 3.52
N TYR A 28 -7.24 -24.77 2.97
CA TYR A 28 -7.18 -23.56 3.78
C TYR A 28 -8.33 -23.49 4.80
N ALA A 29 -7.99 -23.22 6.06
CA ALA A 29 -8.94 -23.26 7.17
C ALA A 29 -10.05 -22.19 7.09
N PHE A 30 -9.85 -21.13 6.29
CA PHE A 30 -10.74 -19.99 6.20
C PHE A 30 -11.14 -19.72 4.74
N PRO A 31 -11.89 -20.63 4.08
CA PRO A 31 -12.11 -20.59 2.64
C PRO A 31 -12.85 -19.35 2.14
N ILE A 32 -13.67 -18.71 2.97
CA ILE A 32 -14.39 -17.48 2.62
C ILE A 32 -13.63 -16.18 2.98
N HIS A 33 -12.43 -16.30 3.57
CA HIS A 33 -11.57 -15.18 3.96
C HIS A 33 -10.32 -15.06 3.08
N ARG A 34 -10.25 -15.79 1.97
CA ARG A 34 -9.00 -15.90 1.18
C ARG A 34 -8.55 -14.54 0.66
N VAL A 35 -9.46 -13.75 0.10
CA VAL A 35 -9.13 -12.41 -0.42
C VAL A 35 -8.59 -11.51 0.70
N HIS A 36 -9.28 -11.48 1.85
CA HIS A 36 -8.86 -10.72 3.02
C HIS A 36 -7.49 -11.15 3.55
N HIS A 37 -7.29 -12.43 3.79
CA HIS A 37 -6.04 -12.94 4.37
C HIS A 37 -4.85 -12.77 3.43
N VAL A 38 -5.06 -12.88 2.11
CA VAL A 38 -4.05 -12.53 1.10
C VAL A 38 -3.71 -11.04 1.18
N MET A 39 -4.72 -10.16 1.26
CA MET A 39 -4.51 -8.72 1.32
C MET A 39 -3.88 -8.26 2.63
N ILE A 40 -4.32 -8.80 3.76
CA ILE A 40 -3.76 -8.55 5.10
C ILE A 40 -2.28 -8.89 5.09
N GLY A 41 -1.94 -10.13 4.71
CA GLY A 41 -0.57 -10.56 4.75
C GLY A 41 0.32 -9.84 3.72
N GLY A 42 -0.19 -9.55 2.52
CA GLY A 42 0.52 -8.78 1.50
C GLY A 42 0.80 -7.35 1.96
N THR A 43 -0.20 -6.69 2.53
CA THR A 43 -0.10 -5.31 3.01
C THR A 43 0.87 -5.20 4.18
N LEU A 44 0.80 -6.12 5.15
CA LEU A 44 1.75 -6.19 6.25
C LEU A 44 3.17 -6.46 5.76
N ALA A 45 3.37 -7.36 4.79
CA ALA A 45 4.71 -7.60 4.25
C ALA A 45 5.29 -6.37 3.54
N VAL A 46 4.48 -5.65 2.77
CA VAL A 46 4.89 -4.37 2.16
C VAL A 46 5.24 -3.35 3.24
N PHE A 47 4.43 -3.23 4.29
CA PHE A 47 4.74 -2.36 5.43
C PHE A 47 6.05 -2.74 6.13
N VAL A 48 6.28 -4.02 6.41
CA VAL A 48 7.55 -4.46 7.00
C VAL A 48 8.73 -4.16 6.07
N ALA A 49 8.58 -4.36 4.76
CA ALA A 49 9.62 -4.06 3.79
C ALA A 49 9.97 -2.55 3.73
N THR A 50 8.97 -1.67 3.81
CA THR A 50 9.19 -0.20 3.80
C THR A 50 9.89 0.30 5.06
N VAL A 51 9.67 -0.37 6.19
CA VAL A 51 10.42 -0.13 7.44
C VAL A 51 11.83 -0.74 7.37
N ALA A 52 11.95 -2.00 6.95
CA ALA A 52 13.22 -2.71 6.92
C ALA A 52 14.25 -2.08 5.98
N VAL A 53 13.80 -1.52 4.84
CA VAL A 53 14.71 -0.85 3.89
C VAL A 53 15.36 0.41 4.49
N GLN A 54 14.82 0.99 5.56
CA GLN A 54 15.45 2.10 6.28
C GLN A 54 16.76 1.71 6.96
N LEU A 55 17.00 0.41 7.17
CA LEU A 55 18.27 -0.09 7.70
C LEU A 55 19.43 0.03 6.70
N TYR A 56 19.15 0.25 5.41
CA TYR A 56 20.16 0.34 4.36
C TYR A 56 20.04 1.63 3.53
N ARG A 57 20.98 2.54 3.75
CA ARG A 57 21.07 3.86 3.10
C ARG A 57 19.75 4.68 3.24
N PRO A 58 19.28 4.96 4.48
CA PRO A 58 17.97 5.58 4.76
C PRO A 58 17.73 6.88 3.99
N SER A 59 18.75 7.74 3.83
CA SER A 59 18.62 8.99 3.08
C SER A 59 18.27 8.80 1.59
N LYS A 60 18.46 7.59 1.02
CA LYS A 60 18.05 7.25 -0.36
C LYS A 60 16.68 6.56 -0.43
N ARG A 61 15.98 6.41 0.70
CA ARG A 61 14.78 5.58 0.88
C ARG A 61 13.60 6.37 1.50
N VAL A 62 13.59 7.69 1.32
CA VAL A 62 12.55 8.60 1.85
C VAL A 62 11.16 8.17 1.38
N GLY A 63 10.98 7.84 0.10
CA GLY A 63 9.70 7.37 -0.43
C GLY A 63 9.17 6.11 0.26
N ALA A 64 10.04 5.21 0.73
CA ALA A 64 9.62 4.04 1.50
C ALA A 64 9.12 4.44 2.90
N LEU A 65 9.79 5.38 3.56
CA LEU A 65 9.36 5.89 4.84
C LEU A 65 8.04 6.68 4.73
N GLN A 66 7.84 7.41 3.64
CA GLN A 66 6.54 8.04 3.33
C GLN A 66 5.44 7.00 3.16
N ALA A 67 5.70 5.88 2.49
CA ALA A 67 4.74 4.78 2.39
C ALA A 67 4.43 4.16 3.76
N ALA A 68 5.45 3.90 4.58
CA ALA A 68 5.24 3.39 5.94
C ALA A 68 4.38 4.33 6.80
N LEU A 69 4.66 5.65 6.73
CA LEU A 69 3.88 6.68 7.41
C LEU A 69 2.44 6.73 6.90
N ALA A 70 2.25 6.75 5.57
CA ALA A 70 0.94 6.80 4.96
C ALA A 70 0.08 5.60 5.38
N PHE A 71 0.65 4.40 5.38
CA PHE A 71 -0.02 3.21 5.88
C PHE A 71 -0.39 3.32 7.35
N ALA A 72 0.59 3.64 8.22
CA ALA A 72 0.35 3.64 9.66
C ALA A 72 -0.65 4.73 10.09
N VAL A 73 -0.60 5.90 9.44
CA VAL A 73 -1.57 6.98 9.66
C VAL A 73 -2.94 6.60 9.12
N ALA A 74 -3.04 6.05 7.90
CA ALA A 74 -4.31 5.62 7.33
C ALA A 74 -4.95 4.53 8.19
N ALA A 75 -4.20 3.52 8.59
CA ALA A 75 -4.67 2.46 9.49
C ALA A 75 -5.21 3.06 10.80
N PHE A 76 -4.44 3.91 11.47
CA PHE A 76 -4.90 4.51 12.73
C PHE A 76 -6.16 5.37 12.56
N VAL A 77 -6.15 6.30 11.60
CA VAL A 77 -7.26 7.24 11.40
C VAL A 77 -8.53 6.52 10.95
N LEU A 78 -8.42 5.58 10.03
CA LEU A 78 -9.58 4.86 9.51
C LEU A 78 -10.12 3.86 10.53
N THR A 79 -9.28 3.26 11.37
CA THR A 79 -9.73 2.49 12.54
C THR A 79 -10.47 3.36 13.55
N VAL A 80 -10.00 4.58 13.85
CA VAL A 80 -10.74 5.51 14.72
C VAL A 80 -12.14 5.79 14.14
N ILE A 81 -12.23 5.97 12.82
CA ILE A 81 -13.48 6.26 12.13
C ILE A 81 -14.42 5.04 12.09
N ALA A 82 -13.89 3.85 11.82
CA ALA A 82 -14.67 2.63 11.62
C ALA A 82 -15.04 1.92 12.93
N SER A 83 -14.12 1.89 13.89
CA SER A 83 -14.19 1.04 15.08
C SER A 83 -13.94 1.80 16.40
N GLY A 84 -13.63 3.10 16.32
CA GLY A 84 -13.44 3.97 17.49
C GLY A 84 -12.04 3.93 18.11
N LEU A 85 -11.83 4.78 19.11
CA LEU A 85 -10.50 5.06 19.67
C LEU A 85 -9.88 3.87 20.42
N MET A 86 -10.71 3.01 21.01
CA MET A 86 -10.24 1.81 21.72
C MET A 86 -9.58 0.81 20.75
N ALA A 87 -10.23 0.51 19.62
CA ALA A 87 -9.66 -0.34 18.58
C ALA A 87 -8.39 0.28 17.98
N ALA A 88 -8.38 1.60 17.76
CA ALA A 88 -7.22 2.32 17.23
C ALA A 88 -5.99 2.24 18.13
N GLY A 89 -6.19 1.99 19.44
CA GLY A 89 -5.11 1.75 20.39
C GLY A 89 -4.19 0.60 19.98
N GLU A 90 -4.73 -0.44 19.33
CA GLU A 90 -3.95 -1.59 18.83
C GLU A 90 -3.01 -1.19 17.69
N ILE A 91 -3.40 -0.22 16.86
CA ILE A 91 -2.61 0.27 15.73
C ILE A 91 -1.39 1.10 16.17
N LEU A 92 -1.34 1.56 17.42
CA LEU A 92 -0.20 2.30 17.96
C LEU A 92 1.11 1.50 17.88
N VAL A 93 1.05 0.16 17.88
CA VAL A 93 2.22 -0.71 17.70
C VAL A 93 2.91 -0.50 16.34
N PHE A 94 2.15 -0.08 15.32
CA PHE A 94 2.67 0.26 13.99
C PHE A 94 2.99 1.75 13.88
N LEU A 95 2.10 2.61 14.38
CA LEU A 95 2.23 4.07 14.22
C LEU A 95 3.41 4.64 15.01
N VAL A 96 3.53 4.31 16.30
CA VAL A 96 4.54 4.94 17.17
C VAL A 96 5.97 4.68 16.66
N PRO A 97 6.37 3.44 16.32
CA PRO A 97 7.72 3.18 15.83
C PRO A 97 8.03 3.90 14.52
N VAL A 98 7.07 3.94 13.58
CA VAL A 98 7.27 4.62 12.28
C VAL A 98 7.40 6.13 12.46
N VAL A 99 6.59 6.74 13.34
CA VAL A 99 6.72 8.15 13.69
C VAL A 99 8.08 8.44 14.33
N LEU A 100 8.55 7.58 15.23
CA LEU A 100 9.90 7.74 15.83
C LEU A 100 11.00 7.62 14.78
N ILE A 101 10.91 6.66 13.85
CA ILE A 101 11.85 6.54 12.72
C ILE A 101 11.83 7.83 11.89
N ALA A 102 10.65 8.38 11.60
CA ALA A 102 10.49 9.61 10.84
C ALA A 102 11.11 10.83 11.51
N LEU A 103 10.87 11.01 12.82
CA LEU A 103 11.43 12.11 13.60
C LEU A 103 12.96 12.05 13.67
N LEU A 104 13.51 10.84 13.74
CA LEU A 104 14.96 10.60 13.82
C LEU A 104 15.63 10.45 12.45
N HIS A 105 14.87 10.52 11.35
CA HIS A 105 15.39 10.24 10.02
C HIS A 105 16.43 11.29 9.59
N PRO A 106 17.57 10.88 8.98
CA PRO A 106 18.59 11.81 8.52
C PRO A 106 18.09 12.78 7.44
N ALA A 107 17.13 12.35 6.61
CA ALA A 107 16.48 13.17 5.60
C ALA A 107 15.06 13.61 6.00
N ARG A 108 14.81 13.88 7.29
CA ARG A 108 13.46 14.24 7.79
C ARG A 108 12.85 15.48 7.10
N GLY A 109 13.68 16.38 6.58
CA GLY A 109 13.22 17.56 5.82
C GLY A 109 12.62 17.24 4.44
N GLU A 110 12.77 16.00 3.96
CA GLU A 110 12.21 15.52 2.69
C GLU A 110 10.94 14.67 2.89
N LEU A 111 10.48 14.48 4.13
CA LEU A 111 9.31 13.63 4.41
C LEU A 111 8.01 14.19 3.85
N LEU A 112 7.89 15.51 3.72
CA LEU A 112 6.79 16.13 3.02
C LEU A 112 7.06 16.06 1.51
N PRO A 113 6.23 15.36 0.72
CA PRO A 113 6.45 15.23 -0.70
C PRO A 113 6.25 16.59 -1.39
N ARG A 114 6.99 16.81 -2.49
CA ARG A 114 6.94 18.02 -3.31
C ARG A 114 6.45 17.67 -4.70
N LEU A 115 5.93 18.67 -5.41
CA LEU A 115 5.45 18.52 -6.79
C LEU A 115 6.56 18.69 -7.84
N GLU A 116 7.75 19.13 -7.44
CA GLU A 116 8.86 19.48 -8.36
C GLU A 116 9.30 18.31 -9.26
N GLY A 117 9.23 17.08 -8.77
CA GLY A 117 9.58 15.87 -9.54
C GLY A 117 8.39 15.21 -10.23
N ALA A 118 7.18 15.72 -10.06
CA ALA A 118 5.97 15.00 -10.46
C ALA A 118 5.71 15.10 -11.97
N ASP A 119 5.51 13.96 -12.63
CA ASP A 119 5.06 13.91 -14.02
C ASP A 119 3.52 13.85 -14.08
N ARG A 120 2.92 14.69 -14.93
CA ARG A 120 1.46 14.81 -15.03
C ARG A 120 0.79 13.52 -15.50
N ARG A 121 1.44 12.72 -16.34
CA ARG A 121 0.89 11.46 -16.88
C ARG A 121 0.88 10.41 -15.77
N VAL A 122 1.97 10.29 -15.02
CA VAL A 122 2.04 9.37 -13.87
C VAL A 122 1.04 9.79 -12.79
N LEU A 123 0.93 11.09 -12.49
CA LEU A 123 -0.06 11.63 -11.56
C LEU A 123 -1.49 11.34 -12.02
N ALA A 124 -1.80 11.49 -13.31
CA ALA A 124 -3.13 11.19 -13.83
C ALA A 124 -3.50 9.71 -13.64
N VAL A 125 -2.59 8.79 -13.98
CA VAL A 125 -2.81 7.35 -13.79
C VAL A 125 -2.94 7.01 -12.30
N ALA A 126 -2.06 7.54 -11.45
CA ALA A 126 -2.15 7.36 -10.00
C ALA A 126 -3.46 7.92 -9.43
N GLY A 127 -3.92 9.08 -9.91
CA GLY A 127 -5.17 9.72 -9.50
C GLY A 127 -6.40 8.90 -9.85
N VAL A 128 -6.47 8.32 -11.05
CA VAL A 128 -7.56 7.40 -11.44
C VAL A 128 -7.65 6.22 -10.48
N GLY A 129 -6.51 5.62 -10.14
CA GLY A 129 -6.46 4.52 -9.17
C GLY A 129 -6.86 4.95 -7.77
N ALA A 130 -6.33 6.06 -7.29
CA ALA A 130 -6.64 6.58 -5.96
C ALA A 130 -8.15 6.84 -5.79
N ILE A 131 -8.81 7.38 -6.82
CA ILE A 131 -10.27 7.56 -6.82
C ILE A 131 -10.99 6.21 -6.78
N GLY A 132 -10.57 5.24 -7.61
CA GLY A 132 -11.16 3.90 -7.63
C GLY A 132 -11.02 3.17 -6.30
N PHE A 133 -9.82 3.17 -5.71
CA PHE A 133 -9.58 2.57 -4.40
C PHE A 133 -10.29 3.31 -3.27
N ALA A 134 -10.43 4.63 -3.34
CA ALA A 134 -11.24 5.38 -2.37
C ALA A 134 -12.72 5.00 -2.46
N ALA A 135 -13.26 4.80 -3.66
CA ALA A 135 -14.64 4.35 -3.84
C ALA A 135 -14.85 2.94 -3.26
N LEU A 136 -13.91 2.01 -3.50
CA LEU A 136 -13.94 0.68 -2.89
C LEU A 136 -13.81 0.75 -1.37
N ALA A 137 -12.92 1.60 -0.85
CA ALA A 137 -12.75 1.80 0.59
C ALA A 137 -14.03 2.29 1.27
N VAL A 138 -14.81 3.16 0.62
CA VAL A 138 -16.14 3.57 1.13
C VAL A 138 -17.08 2.36 1.23
N THR A 139 -17.07 1.46 0.25
CA THR A 139 -17.84 0.21 0.33
C THR A 139 -17.38 -0.66 1.50
N GLU A 140 -16.08 -0.81 1.72
CA GLU A 140 -15.55 -1.56 2.87
C GLU A 140 -15.96 -0.94 4.21
N PHE A 141 -15.94 0.40 4.32
CA PHE A 141 -16.44 1.10 5.51
C PHE A 141 -17.94 0.84 5.74
N VAL A 142 -18.75 0.91 4.69
CA VAL A 142 -20.19 0.60 4.78
C VAL A 142 -20.39 -0.85 5.19
N ASN A 143 -19.65 -1.81 4.59
CA ASN A 143 -19.74 -3.22 4.94
C ASN A 143 -19.38 -3.44 6.42
N HIS A 144 -18.27 -2.86 6.89
CA HIS A 144 -17.83 -2.94 8.28
C HIS A 144 -18.86 -2.42 9.29
N THR A 145 -19.57 -1.36 8.94
CA THR A 145 -20.48 -0.66 9.86
C THR A 145 -21.94 -1.10 9.78
N THR A 146 -22.32 -1.84 8.73
CA THR A 146 -23.73 -2.19 8.48
C THR A 146 -24.00 -3.68 8.38
N LEU A 147 -23.00 -4.51 8.07
CA LEU A 147 -23.16 -5.95 8.02
C LEU A 147 -23.01 -6.57 9.41
N ALA A 148 -23.50 -7.80 9.54
CA ALA A 148 -23.39 -8.61 10.75
C ALA A 148 -22.94 -10.03 10.34
N ASP A 149 -21.74 -10.13 9.77
CA ASP A 149 -21.12 -11.37 9.32
C ASP A 149 -19.77 -11.59 10.02
N GLU A 150 -19.14 -12.73 9.72
CA GLU A 150 -17.85 -13.07 10.33
C GLU A 150 -16.72 -12.14 9.88
N HIS A 151 -16.80 -11.54 8.69
CA HIS A 151 -15.80 -10.59 8.21
C HIS A 151 -15.79 -9.31 9.05
N VAL A 152 -16.95 -8.82 9.49
CA VAL A 152 -17.05 -7.71 10.46
C VAL A 152 -16.42 -8.11 11.79
N THR A 153 -16.77 -9.27 12.33
CA THR A 153 -16.26 -9.71 13.64
C THR A 153 -14.74 -9.92 13.66
N MET A 154 -14.14 -10.22 12.50
CA MET A 154 -12.69 -10.37 12.34
C MET A 154 -11.98 -9.07 11.93
N GLY A 155 -12.70 -7.95 11.77
CA GLY A 155 -12.12 -6.67 11.35
C GLY A 155 -11.60 -6.66 9.91
N HIS A 156 -12.07 -7.59 9.08
CA HIS A 156 -11.58 -7.79 7.71
C HIS A 156 -11.93 -6.64 6.79
N TYR A 157 -13.18 -6.16 6.83
CA TYR A 157 -13.60 -4.99 6.06
C TYR A 157 -12.88 -3.72 6.49
N GLU A 158 -12.68 -3.51 7.80
CA GLU A 158 -11.85 -2.42 8.31
C GLU A 158 -10.40 -2.49 7.80
N PHE A 159 -9.80 -3.68 7.78
CA PHE A 159 -8.47 -3.83 7.22
C PHE A 159 -8.44 -3.48 5.72
N MET A 160 -9.41 -3.97 4.97
CA MET A 160 -9.52 -3.67 3.54
C MET A 160 -9.72 -2.17 3.30
N LEU A 161 -10.53 -1.48 4.12
CA LEU A 161 -10.71 -0.04 4.09
C LEU A 161 -9.36 0.70 4.11
N PHE A 162 -8.51 0.49 5.11
CA PHE A 162 -7.22 1.20 5.14
C PHE A 162 -6.18 0.63 4.18
N GLY A 163 -6.27 -0.66 3.82
CA GLY A 163 -5.42 -1.29 2.82
C GLY A 163 -5.61 -0.67 1.44
N LEU A 164 -6.87 -0.52 1.00
CA LEU A 164 -7.23 0.10 -0.28
C LEU A 164 -6.82 1.58 -0.33
N VAL A 165 -7.10 2.34 0.73
CA VAL A 165 -6.62 3.72 0.84
C VAL A 165 -5.09 3.79 0.73
N SER A 166 -4.38 2.86 1.37
CA SER A 166 -2.92 2.79 1.30
C SER A 166 -2.41 2.54 -0.12
N ILE A 167 -3.05 1.68 -0.91
CA ILE A 167 -2.67 1.46 -2.33
C ILE A 167 -2.76 2.76 -3.12
N GLY A 168 -3.86 3.52 -2.95
CA GLY A 168 -4.04 4.82 -3.58
C GLY A 168 -2.98 5.83 -3.15
N LEU A 169 -2.73 5.93 -1.84
CA LEU A 169 -1.70 6.83 -1.29
C LEU A 169 -0.30 6.48 -1.79
N PHE A 170 0.04 5.20 -1.88
CA PHE A 170 1.33 4.75 -2.40
C PHE A 170 1.51 5.10 -3.87
N GLY A 171 0.47 4.94 -4.69
CA GLY A 171 0.49 5.34 -6.10
C GLY A 171 0.73 6.84 -6.25
N LEU A 172 0.02 7.66 -5.47
CA LEU A 172 0.17 9.12 -5.46
C LEU A 172 1.57 9.54 -4.97
N LEU A 173 2.05 8.98 -3.85
CA LEU A 173 3.38 9.26 -3.32
C LEU A 173 4.49 8.89 -4.30
N GLY A 174 4.38 7.73 -4.96
CA GLY A 174 5.30 7.32 -6.02
C GLY A 174 5.27 8.25 -7.23
N ALA A 175 4.09 8.73 -7.61
CA ALA A 175 3.90 9.66 -8.73
C ALA A 175 4.48 11.06 -8.47
N LEU A 176 4.61 11.47 -7.20
CA LEU A 176 5.31 12.71 -6.80
C LEU A 176 6.83 12.62 -6.95
N LYS A 177 7.36 11.44 -7.30
CA LYS A 177 8.78 11.16 -7.54
C LYS A 177 9.74 11.63 -6.41
N PRO A 178 9.44 11.39 -5.11
CA PRO A 178 10.39 11.68 -4.03
C PRO A 178 11.68 10.85 -4.14
N THR A 179 12.69 11.17 -3.34
CA THR A 179 13.89 10.32 -3.23
C THR A 179 13.50 8.87 -2.90
N GLY A 180 13.77 7.94 -3.82
CA GLY A 180 13.39 6.53 -3.68
C GLY A 180 11.95 6.19 -4.11
N TRP A 181 11.34 7.03 -4.97
CA TRP A 181 9.95 6.93 -5.46
C TRP A 181 9.50 5.57 -5.97
N ARG A 182 10.41 4.74 -6.51
CA ARG A 182 10.07 3.40 -7.00
C ARG A 182 9.46 2.52 -5.92
N ILE A 183 9.85 2.70 -4.65
CA ILE A 183 9.37 1.85 -3.56
C ILE A 183 7.86 2.02 -3.32
N PRO A 184 7.32 3.22 -3.04
CA PRO A 184 5.87 3.40 -2.92
C PRO A 184 5.14 2.99 -4.21
N LEU A 185 5.70 3.29 -5.39
CA LEU A 185 5.04 2.95 -6.65
C LEU A 185 4.93 1.43 -6.88
N TYR A 186 6.01 0.67 -6.62
CA TYR A 186 5.99 -0.78 -6.69
C TYR A 186 5.16 -1.42 -5.58
N ALA A 187 5.13 -0.83 -4.39
CA ALA A 187 4.23 -1.25 -3.32
C ALA A 187 2.76 -1.14 -3.74
N ALA A 188 2.36 -0.02 -4.33
CA ALA A 188 1.01 0.17 -4.88
C ALA A 188 0.69 -0.88 -5.94
N GLY A 189 1.57 -1.04 -6.93
CA GLY A 189 1.40 -2.02 -8.00
C GLY A 189 1.33 -3.46 -7.50
N ALA A 190 2.22 -3.85 -6.58
CA ALA A 190 2.24 -5.21 -6.02
C ALA A 190 0.97 -5.55 -5.25
N LEU A 191 0.48 -4.64 -4.39
CA LEU A 191 -0.75 -4.84 -3.64
C LEU A 191 -1.98 -4.85 -4.56
N ALA A 192 -2.04 -3.98 -5.57
CA ALA A 192 -3.12 -3.98 -6.55
C ALA A 192 -3.15 -5.28 -7.37
N LEU A 193 -1.99 -5.76 -7.83
CA LEU A 193 -1.88 -7.04 -8.53
C LEU A 193 -2.28 -8.21 -7.64
N LEU A 194 -1.88 -8.19 -6.37
CA LEU A 194 -2.26 -9.22 -5.40
C LEU A 194 -3.77 -9.23 -5.14
N PHE A 195 -4.38 -8.05 -5.03
CA PHE A 195 -5.82 -7.91 -4.84
C PHE A 195 -6.61 -8.39 -6.06
N ALA A 196 -6.15 -8.02 -7.27
CA ALA A 196 -6.75 -8.48 -8.51
C ALA A 196 -6.60 -10.00 -8.68
N ALA A 197 -5.41 -10.56 -8.44
CA ALA A 197 -5.16 -11.99 -8.58
C ALA A 197 -6.01 -12.81 -7.59
N SER A 198 -6.11 -12.38 -6.33
CA SER A 198 -6.95 -13.06 -5.33
C SER A 198 -8.43 -12.96 -5.68
N SER A 199 -8.90 -11.80 -6.15
CA SER A 199 -10.29 -11.62 -6.61
C SER A 199 -10.63 -12.49 -7.84
N LEU A 200 -9.68 -12.70 -8.75
CA LEU A 200 -9.86 -13.59 -9.90
C LEU A 200 -9.85 -15.07 -9.54
N ALA A 201 -8.99 -15.46 -8.59
CA ALA A 201 -8.88 -16.85 -8.15
C ALA A 201 -10.02 -17.27 -7.22
N PHE A 202 -10.53 -16.33 -6.43
CA PHE A 202 -11.65 -16.51 -5.51
C PHE A 202 -12.76 -15.50 -5.85
N PRO A 203 -13.44 -15.69 -7.00
CA PRO A 203 -14.55 -14.84 -7.39
C PRO A 203 -15.79 -15.27 -6.60
N GLY A 204 -16.42 -14.34 -5.87
CA GLY A 204 -17.62 -14.67 -5.11
C GLY A 204 -17.97 -13.60 -4.08
N GLY A 205 -19.26 -13.35 -3.89
CA GLY A 205 -19.74 -12.39 -2.90
C GLY A 205 -19.49 -12.86 -1.47
N GLU A 206 -19.42 -14.17 -1.25
CA GLU A 206 -19.06 -14.78 0.04
C GLU A 206 -17.63 -14.44 0.50
N GLN A 207 -16.77 -13.96 -0.40
CA GLN A 207 -15.44 -13.49 -0.05
C GLN A 207 -15.45 -12.08 0.57
N GLY A 208 -16.60 -11.39 0.63
CA GLY A 208 -16.79 -10.06 1.22
C GLY A 208 -16.26 -8.90 0.36
N SER A 209 -14.97 -8.91 0.03
CA SER A 209 -14.28 -7.81 -0.68
C SER A 209 -13.72 -8.21 -2.04
N SER A 210 -14.14 -9.36 -2.59
CA SER A 210 -13.73 -9.77 -3.95
C SER A 210 -14.29 -8.80 -4.99
N LEU A 211 -13.44 -8.35 -5.91
CA LEU A 211 -13.82 -7.41 -6.98
C LEU A 211 -14.68 -8.03 -8.09
N GLY A 212 -14.85 -9.36 -8.07
CA GLY A 212 -15.29 -10.12 -9.23
C GLY A 212 -14.35 -9.94 -10.43
N THR A 213 -14.71 -10.57 -11.56
CA THR A 213 -13.81 -10.63 -12.73
C THR A 213 -13.53 -9.26 -13.34
N VAL A 214 -14.58 -8.44 -13.55
CA VAL A 214 -14.43 -7.15 -14.24
C VAL A 214 -13.63 -6.17 -13.39
N GLY A 215 -13.94 -6.04 -12.10
CA GLY A 215 -13.21 -5.15 -11.19
C GLY A 215 -11.75 -5.58 -11.04
N ALA A 216 -11.50 -6.89 -10.94
CA ALA A 216 -10.14 -7.40 -10.84
C ALA A 216 -9.31 -7.13 -12.10
N LEU A 217 -9.88 -7.31 -13.30
CA LEU A 217 -9.21 -6.96 -14.55
C LEU A 217 -8.92 -5.46 -14.65
N ALA A 218 -9.85 -4.61 -14.21
CA ALA A 218 -9.63 -3.16 -14.19
C ALA A 218 -8.46 -2.77 -13.26
N VAL A 219 -8.39 -3.35 -12.06
CA VAL A 219 -7.29 -3.13 -11.11
C VAL A 219 -5.96 -3.67 -11.66
N LEU A 220 -5.98 -4.83 -12.31
CA LEU A 220 -4.79 -5.40 -12.95
C LEU A 220 -4.26 -4.48 -14.06
N LEU A 221 -5.13 -4.01 -14.95
CA LEU A 221 -4.76 -3.08 -16.02
C LEU A 221 -4.25 -1.76 -15.46
N TRP A 222 -4.88 -1.23 -14.41
CA TRP A 222 -4.42 -0.03 -13.74
C TRP A 222 -3.02 -0.20 -13.15
N ALA A 223 -2.75 -1.33 -12.47
CA ALA A 223 -1.44 -1.59 -11.89
C ALA A 223 -0.35 -1.66 -12.98
N ILE A 224 -0.62 -2.37 -14.08
CA ILE A 224 0.30 -2.43 -15.23
C ILE A 224 0.52 -1.03 -15.83
N ALA A 225 -0.54 -0.24 -15.99
CA ALA A 225 -0.44 1.11 -16.52
C ALA A 225 0.38 2.04 -15.60
N LEU A 226 0.15 2.00 -14.29
CA LEU A 226 0.90 2.78 -13.31
C LEU A 226 2.40 2.49 -13.40
N LEU A 227 2.76 1.20 -13.34
CA LEU A 227 4.16 0.78 -13.42
C LEU A 227 4.77 1.11 -14.78
N GLY A 228 4.08 0.76 -15.87
CA GLY A 228 4.56 0.95 -17.24
C GLY A 228 4.77 2.43 -17.59
N VAL A 229 3.79 3.29 -17.32
CA VAL A 229 3.89 4.74 -17.59
C VAL A 229 5.00 5.37 -16.75
N SER A 230 5.11 4.99 -15.47
CA SER A 230 6.14 5.56 -14.58
C SER A 230 7.57 5.25 -15.02
N GLU A 231 7.83 4.04 -15.54
CA GLU A 231 9.13 3.64 -16.06
C GLU A 231 9.37 4.16 -17.47
N TYR A 232 8.33 4.29 -18.29
CA TYR A 232 8.43 4.88 -19.62
C TYR A 232 8.87 6.35 -19.54
N VAL A 233 8.22 7.14 -18.68
CA VAL A 233 8.57 8.56 -18.47
C VAL A 233 10.02 8.68 -17.99
N GLU A 234 10.44 7.89 -17.01
CA GLU A 234 11.82 7.96 -16.50
C GLU A 234 12.87 7.65 -17.57
N ARG A 235 12.61 6.67 -18.44
CA ARG A 235 13.53 6.32 -19.53
C ARG A 235 13.59 7.42 -20.58
N GLY A 236 12.47 8.07 -20.87
CA GLY A 236 12.40 9.21 -21.79
C GLY A 236 13.28 10.37 -21.32
N ASP A 237 13.12 10.79 -20.07
CA ASP A 237 13.89 11.89 -19.48
C ASP A 237 15.40 11.57 -19.39
N SER A 238 15.75 10.28 -19.25
CA SER A 238 17.15 9.83 -19.23
C SER A 238 17.83 9.84 -20.61
N SER A 239 17.04 9.95 -21.69
CA SER A 239 17.53 9.86 -23.08
C SER A 239 17.66 11.20 -23.80
N GLU A 240 17.28 12.30 -23.15
CA GLU A 240 17.45 13.65 -23.67
C GLU A 240 18.93 14.08 -23.55
N PRO A 241 19.63 14.43 -24.64
CA PRO A 241 21.02 14.88 -24.57
C PRO A 241 21.14 16.16 -23.73
N PRO A 242 22.26 16.38 -23.00
CA PRO A 242 22.50 17.65 -22.34
C PRO A 242 22.38 18.78 -23.34
N ALA A 243 21.52 19.76 -23.05
CA ALA A 243 21.41 20.99 -23.82
C ALA A 243 22.65 21.87 -23.57
N ASP A 244 23.81 21.46 -24.09
CA ASP A 244 25.01 22.26 -24.17
C ASP A 244 25.90 21.71 -25.29
N ASN A 245 25.78 22.31 -26.47
CA ASN A 245 26.81 22.42 -27.53
C ASN A 245 26.26 23.21 -28.75
N ALA A 246 25.48 24.29 -28.52
CA ALA A 246 24.96 25.14 -29.60
C ALA A 246 25.20 26.63 -29.37
N ALA A 247 26.26 26.98 -28.63
CA ALA A 247 26.70 28.36 -28.43
C ALA A 247 28.22 28.50 -28.54
N SER A 248 28.78 28.06 -29.66
CA SER A 248 30.12 28.49 -30.10
C SER A 248 30.29 28.23 -31.60
N ALA A 249 29.80 29.15 -32.41
CA ALA A 249 30.20 29.36 -33.80
C ALA A 249 30.03 30.84 -34.14
#